data_AF-N2AET1-F1
#
_entry.id   AF-N2AET1-F1
#
_cell.length_a   1.000
_cell.length_b   1.000
_cell.length_c   1.000
_cell.angle_alpha   90.00
_cell.angle_beta   90.00
_cell.angle_gamma   90.00
#
_symmetry.space_group_name_H-M   'P 1'
#
loop_
_entity.id
_entity.type
_entity.pdbx_description
1 polymer ?
#
loop_
_entity_poly.entity_id
_entity_poly.type
_entity_poly.pdbx_seq_one_letter_code
_entity_poly.pdbx_strand_id
1 'polypeptide(L)'
;MKAELLNTPGYYYAIAYCLSAFLVTCIYRDKSRGRRGMALGVPVLIFLMLFMCLTDGVRRSLFVPSMLVIIFLVLWYVHKSCEIGMTQTGYFGGKILINAEFAASFCWQVYYNYAQSIPEEYLGLWRWGGMALIYGVIFSILYVIEHYLQKNLDELQITGRELLATLLYWTMR
;
A
#
# COMPACT_ATOMS: atom_id res chain seq x y z
N MET A 1 5.79 -28.88 12.14
CA MET A 1 6.77 -27.80 12.42
C MET A 1 7.38 -27.14 11.17
N LYS A 2 7.69 -27.85 10.07
CA LYS A 2 8.17 -27.21 8.82
C LYS A 2 7.08 -26.56 7.94
N ALA A 3 5.82 -27.00 8.05
CA ALA A 3 4.72 -26.48 7.22
C ALA A 3 4.14 -25.13 7.72
N GLU A 4 4.22 -24.84 9.02
CA GLU A 4 3.74 -23.56 9.59
C GLU A 4 4.71 -22.40 9.37
N LEU A 5 5.99 -22.68 9.11
CA LEU A 5 6.98 -21.66 8.72
C LEU A 5 6.94 -21.31 7.23
N LEU A 6 6.11 -21.96 6.41
CA LEU A 6 6.04 -21.68 4.97
C LEU A 6 5.12 -20.49 4.67
N ASN A 7 4.07 -20.31 5.48
CA ASN A 7 3.11 -19.23 5.29
C ASN A 7 3.59 -17.95 5.95
N THR A 8 3.60 -16.87 5.17
CA THR A 8 3.80 -15.51 5.67
C THR A 8 2.72 -15.19 6.71
N PRO A 9 3.08 -14.84 7.95
CA PRO A 9 2.10 -14.51 8.98
C PRO A 9 1.25 -13.29 8.58
N GLY A 10 -0.03 -13.30 8.92
CA GLY A 10 -1.01 -12.28 8.53
C GLY A 10 -0.66 -10.87 9.00
N TYR A 11 0.08 -10.73 10.11
CA TYR A 11 0.51 -9.41 10.59
C TYR A 11 1.53 -8.73 9.67
N TYR A 12 2.34 -9.47 8.89
CA TYR A 12 3.22 -8.87 7.88
C TYR A 12 2.38 -8.18 6.81
N TYR A 13 1.34 -8.85 6.32
CA TYR A 13 0.39 -8.27 5.38
C TYR A 13 -0.36 -7.10 5.97
N ALA A 14 -0.91 -7.23 7.18
CA ALA A 14 -1.66 -6.16 7.84
C ALA A 14 -0.85 -4.85 7.90
N ILE A 15 0.43 -4.93 8.32
CA ILE A 15 1.31 -3.76 8.40
C ILE A 15 1.66 -3.23 7.00
N ALA A 16 1.96 -4.10 6.04
CA ALA A 16 2.29 -3.69 4.67
C ALA A 16 1.11 -2.97 4.00
N TYR A 17 -0.12 -3.47 4.20
CA TYR A 17 -1.34 -2.83 3.70
C TYR A 17 -1.56 -1.46 4.33
N CYS A 18 -1.38 -1.34 5.65
CA CYS A 18 -1.49 -0.05 6.33
C CYS A 18 -0.45 0.95 5.83
N LEU A 19 0.82 0.54 5.71
CA LEU A 19 1.91 1.40 5.24
C LEU A 19 1.71 1.82 3.78
N SER A 20 1.28 0.90 2.92
CA SER A 20 1.03 1.22 1.51
C SER A 20 -0.17 2.15 1.34
N ALA A 21 -1.26 1.91 2.06
CA ALA A 21 -2.43 2.78 2.04
C ALA A 21 -2.09 4.19 2.55
N PHE A 22 -1.29 4.27 3.63
CA PHE A 22 -0.80 5.52 4.17
C PHE A 22 0.10 6.27 3.17
N LEU A 23 1.07 5.59 2.54
CA LEU A 23 1.97 6.18 1.56
C LEU A 23 1.22 6.83 0.39
N VAL A 24 0.31 6.09 -0.24
CA VAL A 24 -0.47 6.60 -1.38
C VAL A 24 -1.34 7.77 -0.95
N THR A 25 -1.96 7.69 0.23
CA THR A 25 -2.77 8.79 0.75
C THR A 25 -1.92 10.02 1.05
N CYS A 26 -0.70 9.87 1.59
CA CYS A 26 0.20 10.99 1.85
C CYS A 26 0.65 11.72 0.58
N ILE A 27 0.82 10.98 -0.52
CA ILE A 27 1.28 11.51 -1.80
C ILE A 27 0.13 12.20 -2.56
N TYR A 28 -1.00 11.52 -2.72
CA TYR A 28 -2.09 11.98 -3.61
C TYR A 28 -3.19 12.79 -2.92
N ARG A 29 -3.21 12.89 -1.59
CA ARG A 29 -4.22 13.71 -0.89
C ARG A 29 -3.98 15.20 -1.15
N ASP A 30 -5.07 15.93 -1.36
CA ASP A 30 -5.05 17.39 -1.38
C ASP A 30 -4.55 17.96 -0.04
N LYS A 31 -3.49 18.78 -0.11
CA LYS A 31 -2.88 19.45 1.05
C LYS A 31 -3.85 20.41 1.75
N SER A 32 -4.86 20.96 1.04
CA SER A 32 -5.78 21.96 1.59
C SER A 32 -6.71 21.41 2.68
N ARG A 33 -7.09 20.13 2.62
CA ARG A 33 -7.98 19.45 3.58
C ARG A 33 -7.25 18.49 4.54
N GLY A 34 -5.92 18.62 4.61
CA GLY A 34 -4.99 17.59 5.10
C GLY A 34 -5.22 17.00 6.50
N ARG A 35 -5.90 17.67 7.44
CA ARG A 35 -6.14 17.10 8.79
C ARG A 35 -7.36 16.18 8.88
N ARG A 36 -8.43 16.44 8.12
CA ARG A 36 -9.69 15.67 8.22
C ARG A 36 -9.57 14.29 7.61
N GLY A 37 -8.96 14.18 6.43
CA GLY A 37 -8.74 12.89 5.76
C GLY A 37 -7.80 11.96 6.55
N MET A 38 -6.75 12.51 7.18
CA MET A 38 -5.85 11.70 8.02
C MET A 38 -6.54 11.19 9.29
N ALA A 39 -7.33 12.05 9.95
CA ALA A 39 -8.04 11.68 11.18
C ALA A 39 -9.11 10.61 10.93
N LEU A 40 -9.85 10.70 9.81
CA LEU A 40 -10.80 9.67 9.38
C LEU A 40 -10.12 8.37 8.95
N GLY A 41 -8.87 8.45 8.50
CA GLY A 41 -8.12 7.30 8.02
C GLY A 41 -7.62 6.36 9.12
N VAL A 42 -7.24 6.89 10.28
CA VAL A 42 -6.71 6.10 11.42
C VAL A 42 -7.65 4.96 11.85
N PRO A 43 -8.96 5.17 12.12
CA PRO A 43 -9.84 4.08 12.54
C PRO A 43 -10.00 2.99 11.46
N VAL A 44 -10.00 3.36 10.18
CA VAL A 44 -10.11 2.41 9.07
C VAL A 44 -8.86 1.56 8.96
N LEU A 45 -7.67 2.16 9.11
CA LEU A 45 -6.40 1.42 9.12
C LEU A 45 -6.29 0.48 10.33
N ILE A 46 -6.74 0.92 11.52
CA ILE A 46 -6.79 0.05 12.71
C ILE A 46 -7.74 -1.12 12.48
N PHE A 47 -8.94 -0.86 11.93
CA PHE A 47 -9.90 -1.90 11.62
C PHE A 47 -9.36 -2.88 10.58
N LEU A 48 -8.71 -2.39 9.52
CA LEU A 48 -8.05 -3.22 8.51
C LEU A 48 -6.98 -4.12 9.16
N MET A 49 -6.14 -3.56 10.02
CA MET A 49 -5.08 -4.30 10.71
C MET A 49 -5.66 -5.40 11.61
N LEU A 50 -6.68 -5.07 12.41
CA LEU A 50 -7.36 -6.04 13.27
C LEU A 50 -8.03 -7.14 12.45
N PHE A 51 -8.74 -6.78 11.39
CA PHE A 51 -9.42 -7.72 10.51
C PHE A 51 -8.43 -8.71 9.90
N MET A 52 -7.33 -8.22 9.32
CA MET A 52 -6.32 -9.08 8.69
C MET A 52 -5.64 -10.02 9.69
N CYS A 53 -5.32 -9.54 10.91
CA CYS A 53 -4.78 -10.37 11.98
C CYS A 53 -5.78 -11.43 12.47
N LEU A 54 -7.07 -11.09 12.57
CA LEU A 54 -8.12 -12.04 13.01
C LEU A 54 -8.47 -13.06 11.93
N THR A 55 -8.35 -12.69 10.66
CA THR A 55 -8.57 -13.59 9.53
C THR A 55 -7.34 -14.42 9.15
N ASP A 56 -6.24 -14.30 9.90
CA ASP A 56 -5.04 -15.08 9.68
C ASP A 56 -5.28 -16.57 10.00
N GLY A 57 -4.89 -17.46 9.09
CA GLY A 57 -5.12 -18.91 9.24
C GLY A 57 -6.57 -19.39 9.08
N VAL A 58 -7.46 -18.55 8.55
CA VAL A 58 -8.86 -18.93 8.26
C VAL A 58 -8.94 -20.06 7.21
N ARG A 59 -9.97 -20.92 7.30
CA ARG A 59 -10.21 -22.02 6.35
C ARG A 59 -10.22 -21.51 4.90
N ARG A 60 -9.66 -22.29 3.96
CA ARG A 60 -9.57 -21.95 2.52
C ARG A 60 -10.89 -21.44 1.90
N SER A 61 -12.04 -21.90 2.39
CA SER A 61 -13.36 -21.46 1.90
C SER A 61 -13.70 -20.00 2.25
N LEU A 62 -13.19 -19.48 3.37
CA LEU A 62 -13.44 -18.13 3.86
C LEU A 62 -12.35 -17.12 3.45
N PHE A 63 -11.27 -17.59 2.82
CA PHE A 63 -10.18 -16.75 2.30
C PHE A 63 -10.64 -15.79 1.19
N VAL A 64 -11.43 -16.29 0.22
CA VAL A 64 -11.90 -15.44 -0.88
C VAL A 64 -12.87 -14.35 -0.36
N PRO A 65 -13.85 -14.68 0.50
CA PRO A 65 -14.68 -13.66 1.16
C PRO A 65 -13.87 -12.62 1.96
N SER A 66 -12.86 -13.02 2.74
CA SER A 66 -12.06 -12.08 3.52
C SER A 66 -11.23 -11.14 2.64
N MET A 67 -10.68 -11.65 1.54
CA MET A 67 -9.92 -10.83 0.58
C MET A 67 -10.81 -9.78 -0.10
N LEU A 68 -12.06 -10.12 -0.44
CA LEU A 68 -13.00 -9.15 -0.99
C LEU A 68 -13.32 -8.02 0.00
N VAL A 69 -13.46 -8.35 1.29
CA VAL A 69 -13.65 -7.34 2.36
C VAL A 69 -12.44 -6.42 2.47
N ILE A 70 -11.23 -6.97 2.41
CA ILE A 70 -9.98 -6.18 2.44
C ILE A 70 -9.90 -5.24 1.23
N ILE A 71 -10.16 -5.75 0.02
CA ILE A 71 -10.16 -4.94 -1.21
C ILE A 71 -11.19 -3.81 -1.10
N PHE A 72 -12.40 -4.12 -0.63
CA PHE A 72 -13.45 -3.13 -0.43
C PHE A 72 -13.02 -2.06 0.60
N LEU A 73 -12.44 -2.46 1.73
CA LEU A 73 -11.93 -1.54 2.76
C LEU A 73 -10.85 -0.61 2.21
N VAL A 74 -9.90 -1.13 1.44
CA VAL A 74 -8.82 -0.34 0.82
C VAL A 74 -9.41 0.65 -0.19
N LEU A 75 -10.29 0.21 -1.08
CA LEU A 75 -10.93 1.09 -2.06
C LEU A 75 -11.77 2.17 -1.38
N TRP A 76 -12.55 1.81 -0.37
CA TRP A 76 -13.36 2.74 0.40
C TRP A 76 -12.49 3.77 1.13
N TYR A 77 -11.39 3.32 1.76
CA TYR A 77 -10.42 4.17 2.42
C TYR A 77 -9.81 5.20 1.46
N VAL A 78 -9.35 4.77 0.28
CA VAL A 78 -8.75 5.65 -0.73
C VAL A 78 -9.76 6.65 -1.25
N HIS A 79 -10.97 6.17 -1.60
CA HIS A 79 -12.04 7.01 -2.11
C HIS A 79 -12.40 8.14 -1.13
N LYS A 80 -12.52 7.81 0.15
CA LYS A 80 -12.83 8.78 1.21
C LYS A 80 -11.66 9.68 1.58
N SER A 81 -10.45 9.15 1.59
CA SER A 81 -9.26 9.91 2.03
C SER A 81 -8.74 10.87 0.97
N CYS A 82 -8.89 10.52 -0.32
CA CYS A 82 -8.39 11.32 -1.43
C CYS A 82 -9.50 12.05 -2.22
N GLU A 83 -10.79 11.79 -1.95
CA GLU A 83 -11.95 12.41 -2.63
C GLU A 83 -11.88 12.35 -4.19
N ILE A 84 -11.31 11.28 -4.71
CA ILE A 84 -11.05 11.08 -6.14
C ILE A 84 -12.16 10.29 -6.85
N GLY A 85 -12.18 10.36 -8.18
CA GLY A 85 -13.12 9.61 -9.01
C GLY A 85 -12.98 8.08 -8.86
N MET A 86 -14.01 7.33 -9.27
CA MET A 86 -14.06 5.86 -9.13
C MET A 86 -12.92 5.16 -9.89
N THR A 87 -12.58 5.63 -11.10
CA THR A 87 -11.49 5.07 -11.91
C THR A 87 -10.13 5.26 -11.24
N GLN A 88 -9.88 6.46 -10.69
CA GLN A 88 -8.65 6.77 -9.96
C GLN A 88 -8.58 5.98 -8.65
N THR A 89 -9.72 5.80 -7.96
CA THR A 89 -9.82 4.95 -6.76
C THR A 89 -9.39 3.52 -7.08
N GLY A 90 -9.89 2.94 -8.18
CA GLY A 90 -9.49 1.60 -8.61
C GLY A 90 -7.99 1.50 -8.91
N TYR A 91 -7.44 2.48 -9.62
CA TYR A 91 -6.01 2.53 -9.93
C TYR A 91 -5.14 2.59 -8.67
N PHE A 92 -5.39 3.55 -7.78
CA PHE A 92 -4.62 3.68 -6.54
C PHE A 92 -4.87 2.54 -5.56
N GLY A 93 -6.10 2.02 -5.48
CA GLY A 93 -6.40 0.82 -4.72
C GLY A 93 -5.59 -0.37 -5.20
N GLY A 94 -5.53 -0.62 -6.51
CA GLY A 94 -4.69 -1.65 -7.10
C GLY A 94 -3.20 -1.48 -6.75
N LYS A 95 -2.68 -0.25 -6.81
CA LYS A 95 -1.31 0.05 -6.40
C LYS A 95 -1.05 -0.28 -4.93
N ILE A 96 -1.98 0.06 -4.04
CA ILE A 96 -1.87 -0.26 -2.62
C ILE A 96 -1.79 -1.77 -2.40
N LEU A 97 -2.67 -2.53 -3.05
CA LEU A 97 -2.70 -3.99 -2.94
C LEU A 97 -1.38 -4.59 -3.42
N ILE A 98 -0.92 -4.21 -4.62
CA ILE A 98 0.32 -4.76 -5.21
C ILE A 98 1.54 -4.41 -4.36
N ASN A 99 1.67 -3.15 -3.93
CA ASN A 99 2.81 -2.71 -3.10
C ASN A 99 2.83 -3.43 -1.75
N ALA A 100 1.67 -3.64 -1.14
CA ALA A 100 1.56 -4.33 0.13
C ALA A 100 1.89 -5.82 0.03
N GLU A 101 1.33 -6.51 -0.97
CA GLU A 101 1.61 -7.93 -1.26
C GLU A 101 3.10 -8.15 -1.55
N PHE A 102 3.70 -7.28 -2.36
CA PHE A 102 5.12 -7.29 -2.66
C PHE A 102 5.98 -7.08 -1.39
N ALA A 103 5.68 -6.04 -0.61
CA ALA A 103 6.46 -5.72 0.58
C ALA A 103 6.40 -6.85 1.62
N ALA A 104 5.20 -7.38 1.90
CA ALA A 104 5.01 -8.48 2.85
C ALA A 104 5.75 -9.74 2.40
N SER A 105 5.62 -10.12 1.12
CA SER A 105 6.27 -11.30 0.55
C SER A 105 7.79 -11.16 0.60
N PHE A 106 8.33 -9.99 0.24
CA PHE A 106 9.77 -9.73 0.27
C PHE A 106 10.32 -9.76 1.70
N CYS A 107 9.64 -9.09 2.64
CA CYS A 107 10.08 -9.07 4.04
C CYS A 107 10.09 -10.46 4.66
N TRP A 108 9.09 -11.29 4.35
CA TRP A 108 9.07 -12.68 4.81
C TRP A 108 10.20 -13.52 4.19
N GLN A 109 10.46 -13.36 2.89
CA GLN A 109 11.55 -14.08 2.22
C GLN A 109 12.92 -13.71 2.81
N VAL A 110 13.17 -12.43 3.09
CA VAL A 110 14.41 -11.99 3.75
C VAL A 110 14.49 -12.56 5.16
N TYR A 111 13.40 -12.46 5.95
CA TYR A 111 13.35 -13.05 7.28
C TYR A 111 13.68 -14.55 7.27
N TYR A 112 13.03 -15.33 6.40
CA TYR A 112 13.23 -16.77 6.32
C TYR A 112 14.67 -17.16 5.95
N ASN A 113 15.30 -16.44 5.01
CA ASN A 113 16.68 -16.72 4.59
C ASN A 113 17.69 -16.43 5.71
N TYR A 114 17.53 -15.32 6.44
CA TYR A 114 18.48 -14.93 7.48
C TYR A 114 18.17 -15.53 8.86
N ALA A 115 16.94 -15.97 9.12
CA ALA A 115 16.54 -16.54 10.42
C ALA A 115 17.36 -17.79 10.81
N GLN A 116 17.86 -18.57 9.85
CA GLN A 116 18.69 -19.75 10.13
C GLN A 116 20.11 -19.42 10.60
N SER A 117 20.58 -18.18 10.37
CA SER A 117 21.94 -17.74 10.69
C SER A 117 22.06 -17.01 12.03
N ILE A 118 20.95 -16.81 12.73
CA ILE A 118 20.88 -15.95 13.92
C ILE A 118 20.67 -16.80 15.18
N PRO A 119 21.45 -16.58 16.25
CA PRO A 119 21.24 -17.25 17.53
C PRO A 119 19.83 -16.97 18.08
N GLU A 120 19.20 -18.00 18.66
CA GLU A 120 17.84 -17.96 19.24
C GLU A 120 17.61 -16.75 20.18
N GLU A 121 18.64 -16.33 20.93
CA GLU A 121 18.61 -15.20 21.85
C GLU A 121 18.28 -13.86 21.16
N TYR A 122 18.74 -13.66 19.92
CA TYR A 122 18.52 -12.43 19.16
C TYR A 122 17.34 -12.51 18.17
N LEU A 123 16.68 -13.66 18.07
CA LEU A 123 15.66 -13.93 17.07
C LEU A 123 14.46 -12.97 17.19
N GLY A 124 14.04 -12.65 18.41
CA GLY A 124 12.92 -11.73 18.66
C GLY A 124 13.22 -10.29 18.23
N LEU A 125 14.41 -9.79 18.58
CA LEU A 125 14.88 -8.45 18.18
C LEU A 125 15.07 -8.38 16.67
N TRP A 126 15.65 -9.42 16.07
CA TRP A 126 15.84 -9.50 14.63
C TRP A 126 14.51 -9.55 13.87
N ARG A 127 13.51 -10.28 14.38
CA ARG A 127 12.19 -10.37 13.73
C ARG A 127 11.54 -8.99 13.61
N TRP A 128 11.42 -8.26 14.71
CA TRP A 128 10.77 -6.95 14.70
C TRP A 128 11.65 -5.84 14.12
N GLY A 129 12.93 -5.81 14.50
CA GLY A 129 13.90 -4.81 14.01
C GLY A 129 14.21 -4.98 12.53
N GLY A 130 14.39 -6.23 12.07
CA GLY A 130 14.57 -6.57 10.67
C GLY A 130 13.34 -6.21 9.83
N MET A 131 12.13 -6.55 10.31
CA MET A 131 10.90 -6.14 9.64
C MET A 131 10.77 -4.62 9.52
N ALA A 132 11.02 -3.89 10.61
CA ALA A 132 10.97 -2.42 10.60
C ALA A 132 11.99 -1.82 9.62
N LEU A 133 13.21 -2.35 9.59
CA LEU A 133 14.27 -1.90 8.67
C LEU A 133 13.91 -2.20 7.20
N ILE A 134 13.46 -3.43 6.90
CA ILE A 134 13.11 -3.84 5.54
C ILE A 134 11.92 -3.03 5.03
N TYR A 135 10.85 -2.92 5.80
CA TYR A 135 9.70 -2.08 5.43
C TYR A 135 10.11 -0.61 5.30
N GLY A 136 10.94 -0.09 6.20
CA GLY A 136 11.47 1.27 6.09
C GLY A 136 12.17 1.52 4.76
N VAL A 137 13.05 0.60 4.34
CA VAL A 137 13.75 0.68 3.05
C VAL A 137 12.78 0.58 1.87
N ILE A 138 11.93 -0.45 1.86
CA ILE A 138 10.97 -0.69 0.76
C ILE A 138 10.04 0.52 0.57
N PHE A 139 9.41 0.98 1.65
CA PHE A 139 8.45 2.09 1.56
C PHE A 139 9.15 3.43 1.29
N SER A 140 10.42 3.60 1.67
CA SER A 140 11.20 4.77 1.25
C SER A 140 11.48 4.77 -0.26
N ILE A 141 11.85 3.62 -0.84
CA ILE A 141 12.04 3.47 -2.29
C ILE A 141 10.71 3.69 -3.02
N LEU A 142 9.65 3.04 -2.57
CA LEU A 142 8.30 3.22 -3.13
C LEU A 142 7.86 4.68 -3.02
N TYR A 143 8.18 5.38 -1.94
CA TYR A 143 7.86 6.79 -1.78
C TYR A 143 8.56 7.65 -2.84
N VAL A 144 9.86 7.44 -3.06
CA VAL A 144 10.62 8.17 -4.08
C VAL A 144 10.06 7.91 -5.48
N ILE A 145 9.81 6.64 -5.82
CA ILE A 145 9.23 6.25 -7.12
C ILE A 145 7.87 6.89 -7.31
N GLU A 146 6.99 6.78 -6.31
CA GLU A 146 5.63 7.26 -6.39
C GLU A 146 5.55 8.78 -6.43
N HIS A 147 6.42 9.46 -5.66
CA HIS A 147 6.52 10.91 -5.70
C HIS A 147 7.05 11.42 -7.04
N TYR A 148 8.02 10.72 -7.64
CA TYR A 148 8.48 11.02 -8.99
C TYR A 148 7.33 10.81 -10.00
N LEU A 149 6.60 9.70 -9.90
CA LEU A 149 5.48 9.40 -10.79
C LEU A 149 4.34 10.43 -10.67
N GLN A 150 4.02 10.88 -9.46
CA GLN A 150 3.06 11.94 -9.22
C GLN A 150 3.48 13.25 -9.90
N LYS A 151 4.73 13.69 -9.75
CA LYS A 151 5.22 14.90 -10.41
C LYS A 151 5.10 14.82 -11.93
N ASN A 152 5.45 13.67 -12.50
CA ASN A 152 5.28 13.44 -13.93
C ASN A 152 3.79 13.48 -14.32
N LEU A 153 2.88 12.93 -13.52
CA LEU A 153 1.44 13.01 -13.80
C LEU A 153 0.93 14.46 -13.77
N ASP A 154 1.43 15.28 -12.84
CA ASP A 154 1.08 16.70 -12.74
C ASP A 154 1.67 17.52 -13.90
N GLU A 155 2.91 17.21 -14.33
CA GLU A 155 3.57 17.82 -15.50
C GLU A 155 2.94 17.36 -16.82
N LEU A 156 2.50 16.11 -16.90
CA LEU A 156 1.87 15.51 -18.08
C LEU A 156 0.37 15.79 -18.17
N GLN A 157 -0.24 16.50 -17.21
CA GLN A 157 -1.47 17.25 -17.46
C GLN A 157 -1.16 18.41 -18.42
N ILE A 158 -0.81 18.05 -19.66
CA ILE A 158 -0.87 18.90 -20.84
C ILE A 158 -2.23 19.53 -20.77
N THR A 159 -2.22 20.80 -20.38
CA THR A 159 -3.42 21.57 -20.09
C THR A 159 -4.28 21.44 -21.33
N GLY A 160 -5.60 21.24 -21.21
CA GLY A 160 -6.47 21.17 -22.38
C GLY A 160 -6.21 22.31 -23.40
N ARG A 161 -5.69 23.46 -22.93
CA ARG A 161 -5.12 24.58 -23.71
C ARG A 161 -3.94 24.25 -24.62
N GLU A 162 -2.99 23.40 -24.24
CA GLU A 162 -1.84 23.02 -25.08
C GLU A 162 -2.25 22.03 -26.18
N LEU A 163 -3.17 21.11 -25.86
CA LEU A 163 -3.80 20.26 -26.87
C LEU A 163 -4.67 21.11 -27.83
N LEU A 164 -5.48 22.05 -27.29
CA LEU A 164 -6.26 23.01 -28.09
C LEU A 164 -5.35 23.91 -28.92
N ALA A 165 -4.24 24.39 -28.38
CA ALA A 165 -3.28 25.22 -29.10
C ALA A 165 -2.62 24.42 -30.23
N THR A 166 -2.29 23.15 -30.00
CA THR A 166 -1.73 22.27 -31.03
C THR A 166 -2.78 21.98 -32.12
N LEU A 167 -4.03 21.71 -31.75
CA LEU A 167 -5.13 21.48 -32.70
C LEU A 167 -5.49 22.76 -33.48
N LEU A 168 -5.49 23.93 -32.83
CA LEU A 168 -5.70 25.23 -33.48
C LEU A 168 -4.55 25.55 -34.44
N TYR A 169 -3.31 25.32 -34.01
CA TYR A 169 -2.15 25.52 -34.86
C TYR A 169 -2.15 24.57 -36.08
N TRP A 170 -2.63 23.34 -35.90
CA TRP A 170 -2.77 22.37 -36.98
C TRP A 170 -3.92 22.73 -37.95
N THR A 171 -4.99 23.37 -37.49
CA THR A 171 -6.11 23.81 -38.35
C THR A 171 -5.88 25.15 -39.06
N MET A 172 -4.90 25.95 -38.62
CA MET A 172 -4.52 27.21 -39.28
C MET A 172 -3.38 27.07 -40.31
N ARG A 173 -2.86 25.85 -40.54
CA ARG A 173 -1.86 25.54 -41.56
C ARG A 173 -2.50 24.87 -42.78
#